data_AF-A0A9D2N381-F1
#
_entry.id   AF-A0A9D2N381-F1
#
_cell.length_a   1.000
_cell.length_b   1.000
_cell.length_c   1.000
_cell.angle_alpha   90.00
_cell.angle_beta   90.00
_cell.angle_gamma   90.00
#
_symmetry.space_group_name_H-M   'P 1'
#
loop_
_entity.id
_entity.type
_entity.pdbx_description
1 polymer ?
#
loop_
_entity_poly.entity_id
_entity_poly.type
_entity_poly.pdbx_seq_one_letter_code
_entity_poly.pdbx_strand_id
1 'polypeptide(L)'
;MGRADTATKNFMRQNDVFADAFNFFLYQGYPVIDPGRLRELNPAEIGKEEFGKFHSALGDVLEFIKYSGDKKKLVEWLYEEKPELTLGRREVEVLNACVNAKLVIKPEEEEVKVCKAIEDYKMEAVEKATKEVTESTRLSDLRNLMKNMQLTAQQAAAALGLSPEDTARLLEKL
;
A
#
# COMPACT_ATOMS: atom_id res chain seq x y z
N MET A 1 -16.64 12.44 -16.38
CA MET A 1 -16.24 13.85 -16.14
C MET A 1 -16.10 14.55 -17.48
N GLY A 2 -16.74 15.70 -17.69
CA GLY A 2 -16.80 16.40 -18.98
C GLY A 2 -15.77 17.53 -19.11
N ARG A 3 -15.50 18.00 -20.35
CA ARG A 3 -14.50 19.04 -20.68
C ARG A 3 -14.55 20.31 -19.82
N ALA A 4 -15.74 20.75 -19.40
CA ALA A 4 -15.89 21.92 -18.54
C ALA A 4 -15.27 21.73 -17.14
N ASP A 5 -15.34 20.52 -16.58
CA ASP A 5 -14.75 20.19 -15.26
C ASP A 5 -13.22 20.28 -15.30
N THR A 6 -12.60 19.85 -16.40
CA THR A 6 -11.15 19.96 -16.61
C THR A 6 -10.72 21.44 -16.74
N ALA A 7 -11.48 22.25 -17.48
CA ALA A 7 -11.15 23.66 -17.67
C ALA A 7 -11.18 24.44 -16.33
N THR A 8 -12.22 24.22 -15.51
CA THR A 8 -12.33 24.85 -14.19
C THR A 8 -11.20 24.42 -13.26
N LYS A 9 -10.84 23.13 -13.24
CA LYS A 9 -9.72 22.62 -12.42
C LYS A 9 -8.39 23.26 -12.83
N ASN A 10 -8.13 23.39 -14.13
CA ASN A 10 -6.90 24.01 -14.61
C ASN A 10 -6.82 25.50 -14.28
N PHE A 11 -7.95 26.22 -14.32
CA PHE A 11 -8.02 27.62 -13.92
C PHE A 11 -7.72 27.78 -12.42
N MET A 12 -8.36 26.97 -11.56
CA MET A 12 -8.15 27.01 -10.10
C MET A 12 -6.74 26.58 -9.64
N ARG A 13 -5.97 25.90 -10.50
CA ARG A 13 -4.58 25.51 -10.21
C ARG A 13 -3.57 26.64 -10.38
N GLN A 14 -3.95 27.76 -11.02
CA GLN A 14 -3.05 28.87 -11.24
C GLN A 14 -2.77 29.57 -9.90
N ASN A 15 -1.50 29.86 -9.62
CA ASN A 15 -1.09 30.42 -8.33
C ASN A 15 -1.75 31.76 -8.01
N ASP A 16 -1.96 32.60 -9.02
CA ASP A 16 -2.66 33.89 -8.91
C ASP A 16 -4.13 33.69 -8.53
N VAL A 17 -4.83 32.77 -9.18
CA VAL A 17 -6.23 32.43 -8.86
C VAL A 17 -6.34 31.83 -7.45
N PHE A 18 -5.43 30.92 -7.09
CA PHE A 18 -5.38 30.34 -5.75
C PHE A 18 -5.13 31.42 -4.69
N ALA A 19 -4.08 32.23 -4.87
CA ALA A 19 -3.72 33.28 -3.93
C ALA A 19 -4.85 34.30 -3.77
N ASP A 20 -5.48 34.74 -4.86
CA ASP A 20 -6.60 35.69 -4.83
C ASP A 20 -7.79 35.13 -4.04
N ALA A 21 -8.19 33.88 -4.31
CA ALA A 21 -9.29 33.24 -3.61
C ALA A 21 -9.05 33.13 -2.09
N PHE A 22 -7.87 32.71 -1.66
CA PHE A 22 -7.55 32.54 -0.23
C PHE A 22 -7.23 33.88 0.46
N ASN A 23 -6.64 34.84 -0.24
CA ASN A 23 -6.50 36.21 0.26
C ASN A 23 -7.87 36.85 0.50
N PHE A 24 -8.81 36.69 -0.42
CA PHE A 24 -10.18 37.13 -0.23
C PHE A 24 -10.85 36.43 0.97
N PHE A 25 -10.85 35.09 0.99
CA PHE A 25 -11.63 34.31 1.96
C PHE A 25 -11.04 34.30 3.38
N LEU A 26 -9.72 34.13 3.52
CA LEU A 26 -9.06 34.02 4.83
C LEU A 26 -8.49 35.35 5.32
N TYR A 27 -8.07 36.22 4.41
CA TYR A 27 -7.36 37.45 4.74
C TYR A 27 -8.15 38.71 4.35
N GLN A 28 -9.48 38.62 4.18
CA GLN A 28 -10.37 39.76 3.92
C GLN A 28 -9.94 40.63 2.72
N GLY A 29 -9.30 40.02 1.72
CA GLY A 29 -8.80 40.69 0.51
C GLY A 29 -7.39 41.27 0.63
N TYR A 30 -6.73 41.17 1.79
CA TYR A 30 -5.33 41.59 1.92
C TYR A 30 -4.39 40.57 1.23
N PRO A 31 -3.40 41.02 0.44
CA PRO A 31 -2.52 40.14 -0.34
C PRO A 31 -1.42 39.52 0.54
N VAL A 32 -1.80 38.61 1.44
CA VAL A 32 -0.90 37.92 2.39
C VAL A 32 -0.19 36.74 1.72
N ILE A 33 -0.92 35.93 0.95
CA ILE A 33 -0.37 34.88 0.11
C ILE A 33 0.15 35.52 -1.18
N ASP A 34 1.46 35.46 -1.38
CA ASP A 34 2.11 35.92 -2.61
C ASP A 34 2.14 34.77 -3.65
N PRO A 35 1.45 34.91 -4.81
CA PRO A 35 1.42 33.88 -5.84
C PRO A 35 2.81 33.57 -6.42
N GLY A 36 3.75 34.53 -6.41
CA GLY A 36 5.12 34.34 -6.89
C GLY A 36 5.95 33.40 -6.00
N ARG A 37 5.54 33.25 -4.74
CA ARG A 37 6.17 32.37 -3.74
C ARG A 37 5.51 30.99 -3.66
N LEU A 38 4.35 30.79 -4.29
CA LEU A 38 3.73 29.47 -4.39
C LEU A 38 4.54 28.59 -5.35
N ARG A 39 4.76 27.35 -4.94
CA ARG A 39 5.51 26.33 -5.67
C ARG A 39 4.79 25.00 -5.55
N GLU A 40 4.82 24.23 -6.63
CA GLU A 40 4.42 22.82 -6.54
C GLU A 40 5.38 22.09 -5.62
N LEU A 41 4.84 21.26 -4.73
CA LEU A 41 5.65 20.44 -3.83
C LEU A 41 5.96 19.11 -4.50
N ASN A 42 7.25 18.84 -4.66
CA ASN A 42 7.75 17.51 -5.01
C ASN A 42 8.33 16.85 -3.75
N PRO A 43 7.73 15.76 -3.23
CA PRO A 43 8.23 15.07 -2.03
C PRO A 43 9.71 14.68 -2.10
N ALA A 44 10.20 14.37 -3.31
CA ALA A 44 11.59 14.00 -3.53
C ALA A 44 12.57 15.16 -3.21
N GLU A 45 12.14 16.41 -3.40
CA GLU A 45 12.96 17.63 -3.25
C GLU A 45 12.92 18.21 -1.83
N ILE A 46 11.94 17.83 -1.00
CA ILE A 46 11.82 18.32 0.38
C ILE A 46 12.98 17.81 1.23
N GLY A 47 13.69 18.72 1.92
CA GLY A 47 14.75 18.36 2.86
C GLY A 47 14.21 17.59 4.08
N LYS A 48 15.02 16.72 4.68
CA LYS A 48 14.58 15.89 5.83
C LYS A 48 14.10 16.77 6.99
N GLU A 49 14.85 17.82 7.27
CA GLU A 49 14.56 18.84 8.28
C GLU A 49 13.30 19.66 8.00
N GLU A 50 12.81 19.67 6.76
CA GLU A 50 11.62 20.44 6.38
C GLU A 50 10.31 19.70 6.67
N PHE A 51 10.33 18.36 6.78
CA PHE A 51 9.13 17.59 7.10
C PHE A 51 8.55 17.95 8.49
N GLY A 52 9.40 18.38 9.43
CA GLY A 52 8.95 18.88 10.74
C GLY A 52 8.15 20.19 10.68
N LYS A 53 8.13 20.89 9.54
CA LYS A 53 7.33 22.11 9.35
C LYS A 53 5.86 21.81 9.04
N PHE A 54 5.53 20.58 8.66
CA PHE A 54 4.14 20.18 8.47
C PHE A 54 3.48 19.90 9.82
N HIS A 55 2.24 20.35 9.97
CA HIS A 55 1.46 20.21 11.21
C HIS A 55 0.30 19.21 11.10
N SER A 56 0.33 18.35 10.08
CA SER A 56 -0.68 17.33 9.81
C SER A 56 -0.02 16.08 9.21
N ALA A 57 -0.80 15.00 9.08
CA ALA A 57 -0.35 13.75 8.46
C ALA A 57 0.15 13.91 7.01
N LEU A 58 -0.12 15.05 6.35
CA LEU A 58 0.49 15.36 5.05
C LEU A 58 2.02 15.25 5.10
N GLY A 59 2.66 15.71 6.19
CA GLY A 59 4.11 15.62 6.33
C GLY A 59 4.59 14.17 6.27
N ASP A 60 3.97 13.29 7.07
CA ASP A 60 4.29 11.86 7.12
C ASP A 60 3.99 11.15 5.79
N VAL A 61 2.89 11.50 5.13
CA VAL A 61 2.53 10.96 3.80
C VAL A 61 3.57 11.35 2.75
N LEU A 62 3.98 12.62 2.70
CA LEU A 62 4.98 13.07 1.73
C LEU A 62 6.36 12.47 2.05
N GLU A 63 6.72 12.33 3.32
CA GLU A 63 7.99 11.69 3.73
C GLU A 63 8.00 10.19 3.38
N PHE A 64 6.89 9.49 3.60
CA PHE A 64 6.71 8.10 3.13
C PHE A 64 6.89 8.03 1.61
N ILE A 65 6.22 8.90 0.85
CA ILE A 65 6.32 8.93 -0.62
C ILE A 65 7.77 9.18 -1.05
N LYS A 66 8.48 10.11 -0.40
CA LYS A 66 9.90 10.39 -0.66
C LYS A 66 10.76 9.14 -0.54
N TYR A 67 10.59 8.36 0.53
CA TYR A 67 11.41 7.17 0.77
C TYR A 67 10.89 5.90 0.07
N SER A 68 9.67 5.92 -0.47
CA SER A 68 9.03 4.73 -1.09
C SER A 68 9.86 4.04 -2.19
N GLY A 69 10.69 4.80 -2.91
CA GLY A 69 11.61 4.27 -3.93
C GLY A 69 12.85 3.57 -3.37
N ASP A 70 13.20 3.82 -2.10
CA ASP A 70 14.35 3.24 -1.40
C ASP A 70 13.87 2.41 -0.19
N LYS A 71 13.73 1.11 -0.41
CA LYS A 71 13.22 0.18 0.61
C LYS A 71 14.02 0.22 1.92
N LYS A 72 15.33 0.47 1.86
CA LYS A 72 16.17 0.51 3.07
C LYS A 72 15.84 1.75 3.89
N LYS A 73 15.82 2.92 3.25
CA LYS A 73 15.48 4.18 3.90
C LYS A 73 14.04 4.20 4.42
N LEU A 74 13.10 3.65 3.66
CA LEU A 74 11.70 3.57 4.12
C LEU A 74 11.59 2.73 5.39
N VAL A 75 12.28 1.59 5.46
CA VAL A 75 12.30 0.73 6.65
C VAL A 75 12.99 1.44 7.81
N GLU A 76 14.17 2.03 7.61
CA GLU A 76 14.88 2.80 8.64
C GLU A 76 13.98 3.91 9.22
N TRP A 77 13.35 4.71 8.36
CA TRP A 77 12.44 5.77 8.78
C TRP A 77 11.21 5.23 9.53
N LEU A 78 10.56 4.18 9.02
CA LEU A 78 9.37 3.60 9.67
C LEU A 78 9.67 3.01 11.04
N TYR A 79 10.81 2.36 11.22
CA TYR A 79 11.10 1.61 12.44
C TYR A 79 11.96 2.37 13.46
N GLU A 80 12.81 3.28 13.01
CA GLU A 80 13.71 4.04 13.88
C GLU A 80 13.17 5.45 14.18
N GLU A 81 12.58 6.12 13.18
CA GLU A 81 12.13 7.50 13.32
C GLU A 81 10.63 7.62 13.62
N LYS A 82 9.81 6.75 13.03
CA LYS A 82 8.33 6.81 13.08
C LYS A 82 7.65 5.48 13.44
N PRO A 83 8.09 4.74 14.49
CA PRO A 83 7.55 3.43 14.84
C PRO A 83 6.06 3.43 15.22
N GLU A 84 5.55 4.58 15.69
CA GLU A 84 4.16 4.76 16.11
C GLU A 84 3.29 5.46 15.06
N LEU A 85 3.75 5.53 13.79
CA LEU A 85 2.97 6.16 12.73
C LEU A 85 1.63 5.43 12.51
N THR A 86 0.54 6.15 12.74
CA THR A 86 -0.82 5.76 12.33
C THR A 86 -1.28 6.64 11.19
N LEU A 87 -2.01 6.06 10.24
CA LEU A 87 -2.58 6.76 9.10
C LEU A 87 -4.05 6.41 8.95
N GLY A 88 -4.86 7.43 8.68
CA GLY A 88 -6.28 7.30 8.39
C GLY A 88 -6.55 6.86 6.96
N ARG A 89 -7.84 6.67 6.65
CA ARG A 89 -8.29 6.17 5.33
C ARG A 89 -7.82 7.04 4.17
N ARG A 90 -7.85 8.36 4.32
CA ARG A 90 -7.46 9.29 3.25
C ARG A 90 -5.97 9.21 2.95
N GLU A 91 -5.17 9.14 3.99
CA GLU A 91 -3.72 9.04 3.89
C GLU A 91 -3.31 7.70 3.26
N VAL A 92 -3.94 6.60 3.69
CA VAL A 92 -3.74 5.26 3.12
C VAL A 92 -4.15 5.21 1.65
N GLU A 93 -5.27 5.84 1.28
CA GLU A 93 -5.70 5.93 -0.13
C GLU A 93 -4.65 6.63 -0.99
N VAL A 94 -4.12 7.77 -0.53
CA VAL A 94 -3.05 8.50 -1.21
C VAL A 94 -1.79 7.63 -1.36
N LEU A 95 -1.33 6.97 -0.30
CA LEU A 95 -0.14 6.11 -0.37
C LEU A 95 -0.33 4.92 -1.31
N ASN A 96 -1.50 4.28 -1.27
CA ASN A 96 -1.82 3.18 -2.18
C ASN A 96 -1.87 3.64 -3.64
N ALA A 97 -2.44 4.82 -3.91
CA ALA A 97 -2.52 5.37 -5.26
C ALA A 97 -1.17 5.85 -5.79
N CYS A 98 -0.36 6.51 -4.96
CA CYS A 98 0.90 7.11 -5.38
C CYS A 98 2.06 6.11 -5.44
N VAL A 99 2.16 5.21 -4.47
CA VAL A 99 3.35 4.36 -4.27
C VAL A 99 3.02 2.87 -4.11
N ASN A 100 1.75 2.48 -4.31
CA ASN A 100 1.29 1.10 -4.19
C ASN A 100 1.70 0.47 -2.85
N ALA A 101 1.49 1.21 -1.75
CA ALA A 101 1.89 0.79 -0.40
C ALA A 101 1.20 -0.50 0.08
N LYS A 102 0.04 -0.86 -0.50
CA LYS A 102 -0.79 -2.02 -0.15
C LYS A 102 -1.22 -2.03 1.32
N LEU A 103 -1.43 -0.86 1.90
CA LEU A 103 -1.94 -0.72 3.26
C LEU A 103 -3.45 -0.95 3.25
N VAL A 104 -3.95 -1.74 4.20
CA VAL A 104 -5.37 -2.05 4.34
C VAL A 104 -5.82 -1.67 5.74
N ILE A 105 -6.88 -0.88 5.82
CA ILE A 105 -7.57 -0.58 7.08
C ILE A 105 -8.82 -1.46 7.13
N LYS A 106 -9.04 -2.14 8.26
CA LYS A 106 -10.21 -2.99 8.42
C LYS A 106 -11.50 -2.14 8.44
N PRO A 107 -12.66 -2.70 8.06
CA PRO A 107 -13.92 -1.94 8.05
C PRO A 107 -14.27 -1.31 9.41
N GLU A 108 -13.93 -1.99 10.51
CA GLU A 108 -14.19 -1.56 11.89
C GLU A 108 -13.15 -0.59 12.48
N GLU A 109 -12.04 -0.32 11.76
CA GLU A 109 -10.96 0.57 12.20
C GLU A 109 -10.94 1.85 11.34
N GLU A 110 -10.62 3.00 11.94
CA GLU A 110 -10.50 4.27 11.20
C GLU A 110 -9.07 4.60 10.78
N GLU A 111 -8.09 4.00 11.46
CA GLU A 111 -6.67 4.21 11.23
C GLU A 111 -5.92 2.88 11.30
N VAL A 112 -4.73 2.82 10.70
CA VAL A 112 -3.85 1.66 10.78
C VAL A 112 -2.45 2.08 11.21
N LYS A 113 -1.84 1.29 12.10
CA LYS A 113 -0.42 1.40 12.43
C LYS A 113 0.42 0.84 11.27
N VAL A 114 1.18 1.71 10.60
CA VAL A 114 1.80 1.41 9.30
C VAL A 114 2.80 0.26 9.39
N CYS A 115 3.70 0.27 10.39
CA CYS A 115 4.70 -0.79 10.56
C CYS A 115 4.06 -2.17 10.75
N LYS A 116 3.01 -2.22 11.58
CA LYS A 116 2.25 -3.45 11.82
C LYS A 116 1.57 -3.96 10.55
N ALA A 117 0.93 -3.07 9.79
CA ALA A 117 0.27 -3.46 8.53
C ALA A 117 1.24 -4.06 7.51
N ILE A 118 2.47 -3.51 7.43
CA ILE A 118 3.51 -4.03 6.54
C ILE A 118 3.98 -5.42 7.01
N GLU A 119 4.11 -5.63 8.32
CA GLU A 119 4.46 -6.93 8.89
C GLU A 119 3.38 -7.98 8.65
N ASP A 120 2.12 -7.63 8.93
CA ASP A 120 0.98 -8.51 8.72
C ASP A 120 0.89 -8.92 7.24
N TYR A 121 1.04 -7.96 6.31
CA TYR A 121 1.08 -8.25 4.87
C TYR A 121 2.23 -9.20 4.49
N LYS A 122 3.43 -9.02 5.07
CA LYS A 122 4.57 -9.91 4.82
C LYS A 122 4.30 -11.31 5.35
N MET A 123 3.76 -11.44 6.56
CA MET A 123 3.43 -12.74 7.16
C MET A 123 2.37 -13.48 6.33
N GLU A 124 1.30 -12.79 5.91
CA GLU A 124 0.26 -13.37 5.05
C GLU A 124 0.83 -13.85 3.69
N ALA A 125 1.74 -13.08 3.09
CA ALA A 125 2.38 -13.46 1.84
C ALA A 125 3.25 -14.73 2.00
N VAL A 126 3.96 -14.85 3.12
CA VAL A 126 4.74 -16.06 3.45
C VAL A 126 3.82 -17.26 3.71
N GLU A 127 2.72 -17.08 4.44
CA GLU A 127 1.76 -18.16 4.70
C GLU A 127 1.10 -18.67 3.41
N LYS A 128 0.71 -17.77 2.50
CA LYS A 128 0.16 -18.17 1.19
C LYS A 128 1.20 -18.92 0.36
N ALA A 129 2.42 -18.39 0.26
CA ALA A 129 3.49 -19.03 -0.50
C ALA A 129 3.85 -20.43 0.06
N THR A 130 3.89 -20.59 1.38
CA THR A 130 4.19 -21.90 2.01
C THR A 130 3.07 -22.90 1.78
N LYS A 131 1.79 -22.50 1.86
CA LYS A 131 0.64 -23.36 1.51
C LYS A 131 0.69 -23.79 0.05
N GLU A 132 0.92 -22.86 -0.88
CA GLU A 132 1.01 -23.16 -2.31
C GLU A 132 2.16 -24.11 -2.65
N VAL A 133 3.34 -23.91 -2.07
CA VAL A 133 4.49 -24.82 -2.25
C VAL A 133 4.17 -26.21 -1.70
N THR A 134 3.57 -26.29 -0.50
CA THR A 134 3.22 -27.58 0.12
C THR A 134 2.20 -28.35 -0.70
N GLU A 135 1.16 -27.66 -1.21
CA GLU A 135 0.20 -28.26 -2.14
C GLU A 135 0.85 -28.73 -3.43
N SER A 136 1.72 -27.91 -4.02
CA SER A 136 2.41 -28.23 -5.28
C SER A 136 3.28 -29.48 -5.12
N THR A 137 4.02 -29.60 -4.01
CA THR A 137 4.84 -30.78 -3.71
C THR A 137 3.97 -32.02 -3.54
N ARG A 138 2.87 -31.92 -2.78
CA ARG A 138 1.93 -33.04 -2.61
C ARG A 138 1.29 -33.46 -3.94
N LEU A 139 0.95 -32.51 -4.81
CA LEU A 139 0.44 -32.79 -6.16
C LEU A 139 1.48 -33.49 -7.04
N SER A 140 2.75 -33.05 -7.00
CA SER A 140 3.79 -33.70 -7.79
C SER A 140 4.06 -35.12 -7.30
N ASP A 141 4.09 -35.34 -6.00
CA ASP A 141 4.29 -36.66 -5.40
C ASP A 141 3.14 -37.60 -5.75
N LEU A 142 1.90 -37.09 -5.70
CA LEU A 142 0.71 -37.85 -6.06
C LEU A 142 0.72 -38.25 -7.54
N ARG A 143 1.06 -37.32 -8.45
CA ARG A 143 1.23 -37.60 -9.89
C ARG A 143 2.35 -38.61 -10.15
N ASN A 144 3.46 -38.51 -9.43
CA ASN A 144 4.59 -39.43 -9.57
C ASN A 144 4.21 -40.86 -9.15
N LEU A 145 3.50 -41.02 -8.03
CA LEU A 145 3.00 -42.33 -7.59
C LEU A 145 1.99 -42.92 -8.57
N MET A 146 1.05 -42.11 -9.07
CA MET A 146 0.10 -42.56 -10.08
C MET A 146 0.81 -43.03 -11.36
N LYS A 147 1.79 -42.27 -11.85
CA LYS A 147 2.49 -42.56 -13.11
C LYS A 147 3.45 -43.75 -13.00
N ASN A 148 4.25 -43.79 -11.93
CA ASN A 148 5.34 -44.76 -11.80
C ASN A 148 4.88 -46.09 -11.20
N MET A 149 3.84 -46.07 -10.35
CA MET A 149 3.32 -47.27 -9.68
C MET A 149 1.93 -47.69 -10.16
N GLN A 150 1.37 -47.00 -11.17
CA GLN A 150 0.02 -47.26 -11.72
C GLN A 150 -1.09 -47.25 -10.65
N LEU A 151 -0.89 -46.48 -9.58
CA LEU A 151 -1.87 -46.34 -8.51
C LEU A 151 -3.00 -45.43 -8.97
N THR A 152 -4.21 -45.69 -8.49
CA THR A 152 -5.32 -44.72 -8.57
C THR A 152 -4.99 -43.49 -7.71
N ALA A 153 -5.63 -42.37 -8.00
CA ALA A 153 -5.39 -41.14 -7.25
C ALA A 153 -5.72 -41.28 -5.75
N GLN A 154 -6.76 -42.07 -5.40
CA GLN A 154 -7.06 -42.40 -4.00
C GLN A 154 -5.98 -43.27 -3.35
N GLN A 155 -5.45 -44.27 -4.06
CA GLN A 155 -4.38 -45.12 -3.53
C GLN A 155 -3.06 -44.35 -3.35
N ALA A 156 -2.71 -43.48 -4.31
CA ALA A 156 -1.55 -42.60 -4.20
C ALA A 156 -1.70 -41.61 -3.03
N ALA A 157 -2.88 -41.01 -2.85
CA ALA A 157 -3.16 -40.14 -1.71
C ALA A 157 -3.06 -40.87 -0.36
N ALA A 158 -3.60 -42.08 -0.28
CA ALA A 158 -3.50 -42.91 0.92
C ALA A 158 -2.04 -43.30 1.23
N ALA A 159 -1.23 -43.61 0.22
CA ALA A 159 0.20 -43.90 0.38
C ALA A 159 0.99 -42.67 0.87
N LEU A 160 0.56 -41.46 0.53
CA LEU A 160 1.11 -40.21 1.04
C LEU A 160 0.54 -39.80 2.41
N GLY A 161 -0.38 -40.58 2.99
CA GLY A 161 -1.02 -40.27 4.26
C GLY A 161 -1.87 -39.01 4.24
N LEU A 162 -2.39 -38.60 3.08
CA LEU A 162 -3.21 -37.40 2.95
C LEU A 162 -4.59 -37.60 3.60
N SER A 163 -5.11 -36.55 4.24
CA SER A 163 -6.48 -36.57 4.77
C SER A 163 -7.50 -36.63 3.62
N PRO A 164 -8.74 -37.09 3.86
CA PRO A 164 -9.78 -37.07 2.84
C PRO A 164 -10.05 -35.67 2.27
N GLU A 165 -9.99 -34.63 3.12
CA GLU A 165 -10.17 -33.23 2.72
C GLU A 165 -9.04 -32.73 1.84
N ASP A 166 -7.78 -32.96 2.24
CA ASP A 166 -6.62 -32.59 1.43
C ASP A 166 -6.63 -33.36 0.10
N THR A 167 -6.99 -34.63 0.12
CA THR A 167 -7.13 -35.46 -1.10
C THR A 167 -8.17 -34.87 -2.04
N ALA A 168 -9.37 -34.57 -1.56
CA ALA A 168 -10.42 -33.97 -2.38
C ALA A 168 -9.96 -32.64 -3.00
N ARG A 169 -9.32 -31.77 -2.21
CA ARG A 169 -8.80 -30.48 -2.68
C ARG A 169 -7.71 -30.61 -3.74
N LEU A 170 -6.83 -31.61 -3.62
CA LEU A 170 -5.79 -31.87 -4.61
C LEU A 170 -6.34 -32.53 -5.88
N LEU A 171 -7.36 -33.39 -5.77
CA LEU A 171 -7.98 -34.04 -6.93
C LEU A 171 -8.66 -33.03 -7.87
N GLU A 172 -9.21 -31.93 -7.34
CA GLU A 172 -9.76 -30.84 -8.18
C GLU A 172 -8.69 -30.15 -9.05
N LYS A 173 -7.41 -30.22 -8.66
CA LYS A 173 -6.28 -29.56 -9.33
C LYS A 173 -5.49 -30.52 -10.24
N LEU A 174 -5.91 -31.78 -10.34
CA LEU A 174 -5.10 -32.85 -10.94
C LEU A 174 -5.18 -32.91 -12.47
#